data_AF-A0A0E9LTX8-F1
#
_entry.id   AF-A0A0E9LTX8-F1
#
_cell.length_a   1.000
_cell.length_b   1.000
_cell.length_c   1.000
_cell.angle_alpha   90.00
_cell.angle_beta   90.00
_cell.angle_gamma   90.00
#
_symmetry.space_group_name_H-M   'P 1'
#
loop_
_entity.id
_entity.type
_entity.pdbx_description
1 polymer ?
#
loop_
_entity_poly.entity_id
_entity_poly.type
_entity_poly.pdbx_seq_one_letter_code
_entity_poly.pdbx_strand_id
1 'polypeptide(L)'
;MELSFNQNFLTLEYSALNYLNPFQTRYRYQLAGIDNDWMEVFSGSENFRTNGILSVSYTNLPPGEYLFRVMASDNNNQWDATASELKIIIHAPWWKTKTAYALYAISVLLIMALSVFLYLNYTRKKWERKHREELLLQRIRHLIQQQQLLEGEKESNTSKKATNLKHSEGTNPLSPADAEFLSRAIKVVEQNLYEPNYSVAQLSRDLCMDRTGLYRKLILLMDKSPSSFIRRIRLQRAARLILEEDLSITEVAEKVGFSSSSYFSKCFQEMYGCRPSEYAENIKNST
;
A
#
# COMPACT_ATOMS: atom_id res chain seq x y z
N MET A 1 35.11 -9.68 29.54
CA MET A 1 33.65 -9.85 29.73
C MET A 1 32.93 -8.87 28.83
N GLU A 2 31.96 -9.33 28.04
CA GLU A 2 31.17 -8.48 27.13
C GLU A 2 29.76 -8.31 27.70
N LEU A 3 29.27 -7.06 27.67
CA LEU A 3 27.99 -6.66 28.24
C LEU A 3 27.21 -5.86 27.20
N SER A 4 25.89 -6.06 27.20
CA SER A 4 24.98 -5.29 26.34
C SER A 4 24.77 -3.87 26.88
N PHE A 5 24.31 -2.95 26.03
CA PHE A 5 23.97 -1.56 26.42
C PHE A 5 23.07 -1.46 27.67
N ASN A 6 22.19 -2.44 27.89
CA ASN A 6 21.23 -2.46 29.00
C ASN A 6 21.81 -3.06 30.31
N GLN A 7 23.09 -3.45 30.32
CA GLN A 7 23.79 -4.00 31.48
C GLN A 7 24.82 -2.99 31.98
N ASN A 8 24.36 -1.78 32.27
CA ASN A 8 25.17 -0.63 32.70
C ASN A 8 25.30 -0.49 34.23
N PHE A 9 24.77 -1.47 34.98
CA PHE A 9 24.95 -1.61 36.42
C PHE A 9 25.85 -2.83 36.68
N LEU A 10 27.01 -2.59 37.29
CA LEU A 10 28.01 -3.62 37.53
C LEU A 10 28.43 -3.59 39.00
N THR A 11 28.26 -4.71 39.70
CA THR A 11 28.84 -4.91 41.03
C THR A 11 30.00 -5.89 40.90
N LEU A 12 31.20 -5.44 41.24
CA LEU A 12 32.41 -6.24 41.23
C LEU A 12 32.77 -6.62 42.66
N GLU A 13 32.90 -7.93 42.90
CA GLU A 13 33.34 -8.48 44.17
C GLU A 13 34.79 -8.96 44.06
N TYR A 14 35.62 -8.61 45.03
CA TYR A 14 37.04 -8.97 45.05
C TYR A 14 37.51 -9.27 46.48
N SER A 15 38.51 -10.14 46.59
CA SER A 15 39.10 -10.57 47.87
C SER A 15 40.56 -10.95 47.67
N ALA A 16 41.42 -10.61 48.62
CA ALA A 16 42.79 -11.12 48.66
C ALA A 16 42.81 -12.54 49.25
N LEU A 17 43.82 -13.34 48.89
CA LEU A 17 44.07 -14.66 49.49
C LEU A 17 44.66 -14.57 50.93
N ASN A 18 44.35 -13.53 51.70
CA ASN A 18 44.84 -13.33 53.07
C ASN A 18 43.75 -13.70 54.10
N TYR A 19 43.65 -15.00 54.42
CA TYR A 19 42.66 -15.54 55.34
C TYR A 19 43.05 -15.43 56.83
N LEU A 20 44.32 -15.14 57.13
CA LEU A 20 44.84 -15.11 58.49
C LEU A 20 44.46 -13.82 59.23
N ASN A 21 44.45 -12.67 58.54
CA ASN A 21 44.09 -11.37 59.11
C ASN A 21 43.30 -10.49 58.12
N PRO A 22 42.07 -10.86 57.74
CA PRO A 22 41.28 -10.13 56.73
C PRO A 22 40.92 -8.69 57.14
N PHE A 23 41.05 -8.35 58.42
CA PHE A 23 40.77 -7.01 58.97
C PHE A 23 41.97 -6.04 58.92
N GLN A 24 43.15 -6.50 58.46
CA GLN A 24 44.35 -5.66 58.35
C GLN A 24 44.78 -5.41 56.89
N THR A 25 44.16 -6.12 55.94
CA THR A 25 44.43 -5.94 54.50
C THR A 25 43.76 -4.67 53.98
N ARG A 26 44.55 -3.80 53.35
CA ARG A 26 44.05 -2.65 52.59
C ARG A 26 43.92 -3.04 51.13
N TYR A 27 42.92 -2.49 50.46
CA TYR A 27 42.67 -2.72 49.04
C TYR A 27 42.76 -1.40 48.30
N ARG A 28 43.25 -1.46 47.07
CA ARG A 28 43.15 -0.36 46.11
C ARG A 28 42.51 -0.87 44.84
N TYR A 29 41.55 -0.12 44.32
CA TYR A 29 40.94 -0.44 43.04
C TYR A 29 40.84 0.81 42.17
N GLN A 30 40.72 0.57 40.87
CA GLN A 30 40.48 1.61 39.88
C GLN A 30 39.72 1.01 38.69
N LEU A 31 38.68 1.69 38.22
CA LEU A 31 38.09 1.43 36.91
C LEU A 31 38.64 2.42 35.89
N ALA A 32 39.66 2.00 35.13
CA ALA A 32 40.23 2.83 34.08
C ALA A 32 39.17 3.10 32.99
N GLY A 33 38.92 4.38 32.74
CA GLY A 33 37.84 4.88 31.89
C GLY A 33 36.75 5.66 32.65
N ILE A 34 36.68 5.52 33.98
CA ILE A 34 35.78 6.27 34.86
C ILE A 34 36.55 6.95 35.99
N ASP A 35 37.38 6.20 36.71
CA ASP A 35 38.14 6.70 37.85
C ASP A 35 39.48 7.29 37.40
N ASN A 36 39.77 8.53 37.79
CA ASN A 36 41.06 9.18 37.49
C ASN A 36 42.19 8.69 38.39
N ASP A 37 41.90 8.41 39.67
CA ASP A 37 42.86 8.02 40.69
C ASP A 37 42.47 6.67 41.35
N TRP A 38 43.42 6.06 42.07
CA TRP A 38 43.19 4.83 42.83
C TRP A 38 42.34 5.10 44.06
N MET A 39 41.31 4.29 44.26
CA MET A 39 40.43 4.34 45.43
C MET A 39 40.92 3.33 46.47
N GLU A 40 41.18 3.80 47.69
CA GLU A 40 41.63 2.94 48.80
C GLU A 40 40.47 2.51 49.69
N VAL A 41 40.42 1.23 50.06
CA VAL A 41 39.43 0.69 50.98
C VAL A 41 40.11 -0.11 52.09
N PHE A 42 39.66 0.09 53.31
CA PHE A 42 40.15 -0.60 54.50
C PHE A 42 38.99 -1.23 55.28
N SER A 43 39.31 -2.12 56.21
CA SER A 43 38.35 -2.80 57.06
C SER A 43 37.57 -1.81 57.93
N GLY A 44 36.25 -1.75 57.73
CA GLY A 44 35.36 -0.76 58.34
C GLY A 44 34.76 0.25 57.35
N SER A 45 35.18 0.24 56.09
CA SER A 45 34.50 0.97 55.01
C SER A 45 33.16 0.34 54.64
N GLU A 46 32.20 1.15 54.19
CA GLU A 46 30.85 0.75 53.76
C GLU A 46 30.86 -0.41 52.73
N ASN A 47 31.95 -0.52 51.96
CA ASN A 47 32.11 -1.52 50.90
C ASN A 47 32.64 -2.88 51.40
N PHE A 48 32.90 -3.05 52.70
CA PHE A 48 33.39 -4.28 53.31
C PHE A 48 32.26 -5.22 53.70
N ARG A 49 32.20 -6.41 53.10
CA ARG A 49 31.25 -7.47 53.50
C ARG A 49 31.86 -8.33 54.61
N THR A 50 31.01 -8.87 55.48
CA THR A 50 31.40 -9.90 56.45
C THR A 50 32.07 -11.06 55.68
N ASN A 51 33.31 -11.41 56.04
CA ASN A 51 34.18 -12.46 55.44
C ASN A 51 35.33 -11.98 54.52
N GLY A 52 35.70 -10.69 54.53
CA GLY A 52 36.91 -10.23 53.81
C GLY A 52 36.73 -10.02 52.30
N ILE A 53 35.47 -10.04 51.83
CA ILE A 53 35.09 -9.73 50.46
C ILE A 53 34.69 -8.26 50.40
N LEU A 54 35.16 -7.54 49.38
CA LEU A 54 34.76 -6.18 49.11
C LEU A 54 33.91 -6.13 47.84
N SER A 55 32.88 -5.27 47.84
CA SER A 55 32.02 -5.06 46.68
C SER A 55 31.98 -3.60 46.28
N VAL A 56 32.31 -3.29 45.02
CA VAL A 56 32.16 -1.96 44.43
C VAL A 56 31.09 -1.99 43.35
N SER A 57 30.19 -1.00 43.36
CA SER A 57 29.10 -0.90 42.37
C SER A 57 29.29 0.33 41.50
N TYR A 58 29.34 0.13 40.19
CA TYR A 58 29.33 1.19 39.19
C TYR A 58 27.96 1.26 38.53
N THR A 59 27.35 2.44 38.56
CA THR A 59 26.03 2.67 37.97
C THR A 59 26.13 3.51 36.71
N ASN A 60 25.33 3.19 35.71
CA ASN A 60 25.17 3.97 34.48
C ASN A 60 26.46 4.16 33.68
N LEU A 61 27.24 3.07 33.53
CA LEU A 61 28.45 3.08 32.71
C LEU A 61 28.10 3.32 31.23
N PRO A 62 28.67 4.34 30.56
CA PRO A 62 28.44 4.54 29.14
C PRO A 62 29.04 3.40 28.31
N PRO A 63 28.61 3.20 27.05
CA PRO A 63 29.22 2.21 26.17
C PRO A 63 30.68 2.52 25.89
N GLY A 64 31.55 1.53 26.07
CA GLY A 64 33.00 1.72 26.00
C GLY A 64 33.76 0.49 26.48
N GLU A 65 35.09 0.61 26.46
CA GLU A 65 36.01 -0.39 27.02
C GLU A 65 36.52 0.10 28.37
N TYR A 66 36.40 -0.74 29.38
CA TYR A 66 36.84 -0.47 30.75
C TYR A 66 37.81 -1.54 31.22
N LEU A 67 38.78 -1.13 32.03
CA LEU A 67 39.74 -2.03 32.66
C LEU A 67 39.67 -1.84 34.17
N PHE A 68 39.11 -2.82 34.86
CA PHE A 68 39.08 -2.81 36.32
C PHE A 68 40.39 -3.39 36.85
N ARG A 69 41.06 -2.64 37.72
CA ARG A 69 42.32 -3.03 38.36
C ARG A 69 42.13 -3.08 39.86
N VAL A 70 42.68 -4.10 40.51
CA VAL A 70 42.66 -4.24 41.97
C VAL A 70 43.99 -4.75 42.51
N MET A 71 44.38 -4.20 43.66
CA MET A 71 45.58 -4.54 44.42
C MET A 71 45.21 -4.70 45.89
N ALA A 72 45.91 -5.60 46.59
CA ALA A 72 45.83 -5.75 48.03
C ALA A 72 47.19 -5.44 48.66
N SER A 73 47.18 -4.90 49.88
CA SER A 73 48.39 -4.70 50.65
C SER A 73 48.76 -5.98 51.40
N ASP A 74 50.05 -6.27 51.49
CA ASP A 74 50.55 -7.29 52.42
C ASP A 74 50.43 -6.80 53.89
N ASN A 75 50.71 -7.69 54.85
CA ASN A 75 50.68 -7.42 56.29
C ASN A 75 51.59 -6.25 56.73
N ASN A 76 52.57 -5.88 55.90
CA ASN A 76 53.49 -4.75 56.11
C ASN A 76 53.08 -3.45 55.40
N ASN A 77 51.81 -3.33 54.94
CA ASN A 77 51.31 -2.21 54.14
C ASN A 77 52.09 -1.93 52.84
N GLN A 78 52.83 -2.90 52.33
CA GLN A 78 53.44 -2.83 51.00
C GLN A 78 52.43 -3.30 49.96
N TRP A 79 52.30 -2.54 48.88
CA TRP A 79 51.41 -2.87 47.78
C TRP A 79 52.09 -3.88 46.85
N ASP A 80 51.38 -4.96 46.53
CA ASP A 80 51.86 -5.90 45.52
C ASP A 80 52.02 -5.19 44.16
N ALA A 81 53.13 -5.43 43.47
CA ALA A 81 53.45 -4.79 42.20
C ALA A 81 52.60 -5.33 41.05
N THR A 82 52.01 -6.52 41.21
CA THR A 82 51.14 -7.14 40.20
C THR A 82 49.66 -6.91 40.50
N ALA A 83 49.05 -5.93 39.83
CA ALA A 83 47.61 -5.71 39.88
C ALA A 83 46.85 -6.84 39.17
N SER A 84 45.73 -7.28 39.74
CA SER A 84 44.77 -8.12 39.01
C SER A 84 43.91 -7.24 38.11
N GLU A 85 43.81 -7.57 36.83
CA GLU A 85 43.08 -6.78 35.83
C GLU A 85 41.89 -7.57 35.25
N LEU A 86 40.74 -6.90 35.06
CA LEU A 86 39.54 -7.46 34.44
C LEU A 86 39.04 -6.53 33.33
N LYS A 87 39.04 -7.03 32.08
CA LYS A 87 38.53 -6.29 30.92
C LYS A 87 37.00 -6.41 30.80
N ILE A 88 36.32 -5.26 30.75
CA ILE A 88 34.86 -5.14 30.61
C ILE A 88 34.56 -4.31 29.36
N ILE A 89 33.72 -4.82 28.45
CA ILE A 89 33.32 -4.14 27.21
C ILE A 89 31.79 -3.97 27.22
N ILE A 90 31.30 -2.73 27.07
CA ILE A 90 29.87 -2.42 27.00
C ILE A 90 29.52 -1.96 25.58
N HIS A 91 28.71 -2.72 24.85
CA HIS A 91 28.35 -2.41 23.46
C HIS A 91 27.32 -1.27 23.36
N ALA A 92 27.46 -0.44 22.32
CA ALA A 92 26.52 0.63 22.00
C ALA A 92 25.18 0.10 21.45
N PRO A 93 24.06 0.83 21.62
CA PRO A 93 22.76 0.40 21.14
C PRO A 93 22.68 0.41 19.61
N TRP A 94 22.26 -0.71 19.02
CA TRP A 94 22.20 -0.90 17.56
C TRP A 94 21.26 0.09 16.84
N TRP A 95 20.22 0.57 17.52
CA TRP A 95 19.23 1.52 16.99
C TRP A 95 19.73 2.98 16.93
N LYS A 96 20.89 3.29 17.55
CA LYS A 96 21.51 4.62 17.50
C LYS A 96 22.60 4.72 16.42
N THR A 97 22.67 3.75 15.51
CA THR A 97 23.64 3.73 14.41
C THR A 97 23.19 4.62 13.25
N LYS A 98 24.15 5.15 12.46
CA LYS A 98 23.85 5.97 11.27
C LYS A 98 22.97 5.20 10.25
N THR A 99 23.16 3.88 10.16
CA THR A 99 22.37 2.99 9.30
C THR A 99 20.92 2.86 9.77
N ALA A 100 20.65 2.85 11.08
CA ALA A 100 19.30 2.86 11.62
C ALA A 100 18.53 4.13 11.23
N TYR A 101 19.17 5.30 11.31
CA TYR A 101 18.56 6.55 10.83
C TYR A 101 18.27 6.56 9.33
N ALA A 102 19.16 5.96 8.52
CA ALA A 102 18.92 5.81 7.08
C ALA A 102 17.69 4.93 6.79
N LEU A 103 17.52 3.82 7.51
CA LEU A 103 16.34 2.96 7.38
C LEU A 103 15.04 3.68 7.77
N TYR A 104 15.05 4.47 8.85
CA TYR A 104 13.89 5.27 9.21
C TYR A 104 13.53 6.29 8.13
N ALA A 105 14.51 7.00 7.57
CA ALA A 105 14.28 7.93 6.46
C ALA A 105 13.66 7.24 5.24
N ILE A 106 14.16 6.05 4.88
CA ILE A 106 13.61 5.24 3.78
C ILE A 106 12.17 4.83 4.07
N SER A 107 11.86 4.36 5.29
CA SER A 107 10.50 3.96 5.67
C SER A 107 9.50 5.11 5.55
N VAL A 108 9.91 6.33 5.94
CA VAL A 108 9.09 7.54 5.83
C VAL A 108 8.87 7.91 4.36
N LEU A 109 9.90 7.85 3.52
CA LEU A 109 9.77 8.10 2.08
C LEU A 109 8.84 7.08 1.41
N LEU A 110 8.90 5.82 1.83
CA LEU A 110 8.04 4.75 1.31
C LEU A 110 6.57 4.99 1.69
N ILE A 111 6.30 5.38 2.94
CA ILE A 111 4.95 5.75 3.41
C ILE A 111 4.45 6.99 2.66
N MET A 112 5.29 8.01 2.48
CA MET A 112 4.95 9.20 1.72
C MET A 112 4.61 8.85 0.27
N ALA A 113 5.44 8.04 -0.40
CA ALA A 113 5.19 7.58 -1.77
C ALA A 113 3.90 6.75 -1.87
N LEU A 114 3.64 5.86 -0.91
CA LEU A 114 2.40 5.08 -0.84
C LEU A 114 1.18 5.98 -0.67
N SER A 115 1.25 6.98 0.21
CA SER A 115 0.17 7.95 0.43
C SER A 115 -0.16 8.74 -0.85
N VAL A 116 0.87 9.19 -1.58
CA VAL A 116 0.71 9.87 -2.87
C VAL A 116 0.13 8.91 -3.91
N PHE A 117 0.61 7.67 -4.00
CA PHE A 117 0.09 6.67 -4.92
C PHE A 117 -1.40 6.36 -4.66
N LEU A 118 -1.79 6.19 -3.40
CA LEU A 118 -3.18 6.01 -3.01
C LEU A 118 -4.02 7.25 -3.33
N TYR A 119 -3.51 8.45 -3.03
CA TYR A 119 -4.18 9.71 -3.36
C TYR A 119 -4.40 9.87 -4.87
N LEU A 120 -3.39 9.55 -5.69
CA LEU A 120 -3.48 9.58 -7.15
C LEU A 120 -4.52 8.58 -7.66
N ASN A 121 -4.51 7.34 -7.16
CA ASN A 121 -5.46 6.31 -7.55
C ASN A 121 -6.90 6.62 -7.09
N TYR A 122 -7.05 7.17 -5.89
CA TYR A 122 -8.34 7.64 -5.38
C TYR A 122 -8.89 8.77 -6.26
N THR A 123 -8.03 9.74 -6.59
CA THR A 123 -8.40 10.90 -7.39
C THR A 123 -8.75 10.50 -8.82
N ARG A 124 -8.02 9.56 -9.45
CA ARG A 124 -8.34 9.01 -10.78
C ARG A 124 -9.79 8.52 -10.91
N LYS A 125 -10.29 7.78 -9.92
CA LYS A 125 -11.67 7.30 -9.91
C LYS A 125 -12.72 8.42 -9.86
N LYS A 126 -12.40 9.54 -9.23
CA LYS A 126 -13.28 10.72 -9.17
C LYS A 126 -13.37 11.42 -10.53
N TRP A 127 -12.26 11.53 -11.27
CA TRP A 127 -12.24 12.10 -12.62
C TRP A 127 -13.04 11.27 -13.62
N GLU A 128 -13.01 9.95 -13.49
CA GLU A 128 -13.80 9.06 -14.34
C GLU A 128 -15.32 9.27 -14.20
N ARG A 129 -15.81 9.52 -12.98
CA ARG A 129 -17.24 9.82 -12.74
C ARG A 129 -17.65 11.14 -13.40
N LYS A 130 -16.87 12.20 -13.19
CA LYS A 130 -17.10 13.51 -13.81
C LYS A 130 -17.07 13.44 -15.33
N HIS A 131 -16.08 12.76 -15.90
CA HIS A 131 -15.97 12.59 -17.34
C HIS A 131 -17.17 11.81 -17.92
N ARG A 132 -17.70 10.81 -17.18
CA ARG A 132 -18.94 10.11 -17.58
C ARG A 132 -20.17 11.01 -17.49
N GLU A 133 -20.31 11.80 -16.44
CA GLU A 133 -21.41 12.75 -16.29
C GLU A 133 -21.39 13.81 -17.41
N GLU A 134 -20.22 14.36 -17.71
CA GLU A 134 -20.02 15.29 -18.82
C GLU A 134 -20.38 14.65 -20.17
N LEU A 135 -19.97 13.39 -20.40
CA LEU A 135 -20.33 12.63 -21.60
C LEU A 135 -21.84 12.41 -21.69
N LEU A 136 -22.50 12.07 -20.57
CA LEU A 136 -23.95 11.89 -20.52
C LEU A 136 -24.68 13.19 -20.82
N LEU A 137 -24.24 14.30 -20.24
CA LEU A 137 -24.80 15.63 -20.49
C LEU A 137 -24.57 16.10 -21.93
N GLN A 138 -23.41 15.81 -22.51
CA GLN A 138 -23.16 16.06 -23.93
C GLN A 138 -24.07 15.23 -24.83
N ARG A 139 -24.30 13.95 -24.50
CA ARG A 139 -25.25 13.08 -25.23
C ARG A 139 -26.68 13.56 -25.11
N ILE A 140 -27.15 13.93 -23.93
CA ILE A 140 -28.51 14.47 -23.72
C ILE A 140 -28.70 15.75 -24.53
N ARG A 141 -27.74 16.69 -24.45
CA ARG A 141 -27.77 17.91 -25.26
C ARG A 141 -27.82 17.61 -26.76
N HIS A 142 -26.99 16.70 -27.23
CA HIS A 142 -26.98 16.28 -28.63
C HIS A 142 -28.33 15.67 -29.06
N LEU A 143 -28.95 14.82 -28.24
CA LEU A 143 -30.26 14.23 -28.54
C LEU A 143 -31.38 15.26 -28.59
N ILE A 144 -31.39 16.23 -27.66
CA ILE A 144 -32.34 17.34 -27.68
C ILE A 144 -32.17 18.15 -28.96
N GLN A 145 -30.92 18.45 -29.33
CA GLN A 145 -30.62 19.19 -30.54
C GLN A 145 -31.05 18.43 -31.81
N GLN A 146 -30.89 17.09 -31.84
CA GLN A 146 -31.40 16.27 -32.93
C GLN A 146 -32.94 16.31 -33.04
N GLN A 147 -33.66 16.27 -31.90
CA GLN A 147 -35.12 16.40 -31.91
C GLN A 147 -35.55 17.75 -32.46
N GLN A 148 -34.92 18.85 -32.01
CA GLN A 148 -35.23 20.19 -32.51
C GLN A 148 -34.95 20.35 -34.01
N LEU A 149 -33.88 19.74 -34.52
CA LEU A 149 -33.58 19.75 -35.96
C LEU A 149 -34.62 18.95 -36.75
N LEU A 150 -35.04 17.78 -36.25
CA LEU A 150 -36.08 16.97 -36.89
C LEU A 150 -37.44 17.66 -36.85
N GLU A 151 -37.76 18.37 -35.77
CA GLU A 151 -38.97 19.18 -35.65
C GLU A 151 -38.94 20.36 -36.64
N GLY A 152 -37.83 21.10 -36.72
CA GLY A 152 -37.64 22.15 -37.73
C GLY A 152 -37.60 21.62 -39.17
N GLU A 153 -37.06 20.42 -39.40
CA GLU A 153 -37.10 19.72 -40.68
C GLU A 153 -38.51 19.25 -41.04
N LYS A 154 -39.34 18.83 -40.07
CA LYS A 154 -40.74 18.50 -40.34
C LYS A 154 -41.56 19.76 -40.66
N GLU A 155 -41.33 20.84 -39.92
CA GLU A 155 -41.95 22.14 -40.17
C GLU A 155 -41.56 22.71 -41.54
N SER A 156 -40.28 22.57 -41.93
CA SER A 156 -39.78 23.00 -43.24
C SER A 156 -40.05 22.02 -44.38
N ASN A 157 -40.05 20.70 -44.17
CA ASN A 157 -40.38 19.68 -45.20
C ASN A 157 -41.88 19.62 -45.50
N THR A 158 -42.75 20.03 -44.57
CA THR A 158 -44.17 20.27 -44.88
C THR A 158 -44.32 21.43 -45.87
N SER A 159 -43.30 22.29 -46.02
CA SER A 159 -43.28 23.39 -46.98
C SER A 159 -42.32 23.21 -48.18
N LYS A 160 -41.26 22.40 -48.11
CA LYS A 160 -40.20 22.37 -49.14
C LYS A 160 -39.55 21.00 -49.31
N LYS A 161 -40.15 20.17 -50.15
CA LYS A 161 -39.57 18.96 -50.71
C LYS A 161 -38.51 19.32 -51.77
N ALA A 162 -37.29 19.71 -51.39
CA ALA A 162 -36.14 19.76 -52.31
C ALA A 162 -34.78 19.89 -51.60
N THR A 163 -33.83 19.08 -52.10
CA THR A 163 -32.36 19.28 -52.13
C THR A 163 -31.51 19.03 -50.87
N ASN A 164 -30.87 17.85 -50.92
CA ASN A 164 -29.58 17.46 -50.34
C ASN A 164 -28.47 18.53 -50.48
N LEU A 165 -27.53 18.59 -49.51
CA LEU A 165 -26.07 18.38 -49.70
C LEU A 165 -25.28 18.52 -48.37
N LYS A 166 -24.14 17.81 -48.32
CA LYS A 166 -23.25 17.49 -47.18
C LYS A 166 -22.08 18.49 -46.99
N HIS A 167 -21.51 18.60 -45.76
CA HIS A 167 -20.09 18.34 -45.30
C HIS A 167 -19.78 19.09 -43.97
N SER A 168 -19.39 18.40 -42.86
CA SER A 168 -18.05 18.20 -42.21
C SER A 168 -17.31 19.50 -41.77
N GLU A 169 -16.77 19.70 -40.56
CA GLU A 169 -15.86 18.86 -39.74
C GLU A 169 -15.91 19.17 -38.22
N GLY A 170 -15.33 18.32 -37.35
CA GLY A 170 -14.58 18.83 -36.19
C GLY A 170 -14.65 18.13 -34.82
N THR A 171 -15.62 17.24 -34.57
CA THR A 171 -15.59 16.13 -33.59
C THR A 171 -16.73 15.24 -34.05
N ASN A 172 -16.45 14.23 -34.88
CA ASN A 172 -17.50 13.58 -35.69
C ASN A 172 -18.77 13.31 -34.86
N PRO A 173 -19.86 14.05 -35.12
CA PRO A 173 -21.18 13.62 -34.71
C PRO A 173 -21.31 12.21 -35.25
N LEU A 174 -21.66 11.26 -34.38
CA LEU A 174 -21.82 9.86 -34.75
C LEU A 174 -22.69 9.81 -36.01
N SER A 175 -22.08 9.50 -37.17
CA SER A 175 -22.80 9.48 -38.44
C SER A 175 -24.03 8.59 -38.28
N PRO A 176 -25.19 8.86 -38.90
CA PRO A 176 -26.34 7.97 -38.81
C PRO A 176 -25.97 6.51 -39.09
N ALA A 177 -25.02 6.27 -40.00
CA ALA A 177 -24.47 4.94 -40.30
C ALA A 177 -23.61 4.36 -39.16
N ASP A 178 -22.88 5.18 -38.41
CA ASP A 178 -22.10 4.76 -37.25
C ASP A 178 -22.98 4.52 -36.02
N ALA A 179 -24.04 5.32 -35.85
CA ALA A 179 -25.08 5.11 -34.85
C ALA A 179 -25.84 3.80 -35.11
N GLU A 180 -26.23 3.56 -36.36
CA GLU A 180 -26.85 2.31 -36.80
C GLU A 180 -25.91 1.12 -36.59
N PHE A 181 -24.64 1.27 -36.96
CA PHE A 181 -23.63 0.24 -36.72
C PHE A 181 -23.50 -0.10 -35.22
N LEU A 182 -23.38 0.91 -34.35
CA LEU A 182 -23.27 0.69 -32.91
C LEU A 182 -24.54 0.08 -32.33
N SER A 183 -25.71 0.52 -32.77
CA SER A 183 -27.00 -0.08 -32.38
C SER A 183 -27.05 -1.57 -32.74
N ARG A 184 -26.65 -1.90 -33.97
CA ARG A 184 -26.55 -3.29 -34.43
C ARG A 184 -25.54 -4.09 -33.62
N ALA A 185 -24.36 -3.54 -33.34
CA ALA A 185 -23.33 -4.18 -32.53
C ALA A 185 -23.79 -4.44 -31.09
N ILE A 186 -24.48 -3.48 -30.46
CA ILE A 186 -25.07 -3.65 -29.14
C ILE A 186 -26.11 -4.77 -29.18
N LYS A 187 -27.05 -4.72 -30.13
CA LYS A 187 -28.11 -5.72 -30.27
C LYS A 187 -27.56 -7.14 -30.44
N VAL A 188 -26.54 -7.29 -31.28
CA VAL A 188 -25.87 -8.57 -31.52
C VAL A 188 -25.20 -9.10 -30.26
N VAL A 189 -24.52 -8.24 -29.49
CA VAL A 189 -23.94 -8.66 -28.20
C VAL A 189 -25.03 -9.01 -27.19
N GLU A 190 -26.11 -8.22 -27.11
CA GLU A 190 -27.24 -8.45 -26.21
C GLU A 190 -27.95 -9.79 -26.47
N GLN A 191 -28.11 -10.14 -27.75
CA GLN A 191 -28.70 -11.42 -28.16
C GLN A 191 -27.83 -12.63 -27.78
N ASN A 192 -26.53 -12.43 -27.55
CA ASN A 192 -25.57 -13.49 -27.24
C ASN A 192 -24.97 -13.34 -25.83
N LEU A 193 -25.68 -12.71 -24.90
CA LEU A 193 -25.16 -12.48 -23.53
C LEU A 193 -24.93 -13.76 -22.76
N TYR A 194 -25.81 -14.75 -22.93
CA TYR A 194 -25.77 -16.02 -22.20
C TYR A 194 -24.62 -16.94 -22.66
N GLU A 195 -24.00 -16.66 -23.81
CA GLU A 195 -22.92 -17.48 -24.38
C GLU A 195 -21.57 -17.15 -23.73
N PRO A 196 -21.00 -18.00 -22.86
CA PRO A 196 -19.79 -17.64 -22.10
C PRO A 196 -18.59 -17.32 -22.99
N ASN A 197 -18.51 -18.00 -24.13
CA ASN A 197 -17.40 -17.93 -25.09
C ASN A 197 -17.66 -16.94 -26.25
N TYR A 198 -18.63 -16.03 -26.12
CA TYR A 198 -18.88 -14.99 -27.12
C TYR A 198 -17.68 -14.04 -27.25
N SER A 199 -16.89 -14.27 -28.29
CA SER A 199 -15.61 -13.59 -28.51
C SER A 199 -15.71 -12.51 -29.59
N VAL A 200 -14.67 -11.68 -29.68
CA VAL A 200 -14.57 -10.69 -30.77
C VAL A 200 -14.60 -11.35 -32.16
N ALA A 201 -14.13 -12.58 -32.28
CA ALA A 201 -14.19 -13.33 -33.54
C ALA A 201 -15.63 -13.74 -33.90
N GLN A 202 -16.47 -14.03 -32.90
CA GLN A 202 -17.89 -14.29 -33.15
C GLN A 202 -18.61 -12.98 -33.49
N LEU A 203 -18.35 -11.92 -32.72
CA LEU A 203 -18.92 -10.59 -32.99
C LEU A 203 -18.58 -10.06 -34.40
N SER A 204 -17.36 -10.30 -34.87
CA SER A 204 -16.97 -9.91 -36.24
C SER A 204 -17.76 -10.69 -37.29
N ARG A 205 -17.97 -12.01 -37.09
CA ARG A 205 -18.79 -12.83 -37.99
C ARG A 205 -20.24 -12.36 -38.01
N ASP A 206 -20.83 -12.13 -36.83
CA ASP A 206 -22.23 -11.72 -36.70
C ASP A 206 -22.49 -10.32 -37.26
N LEU A 207 -21.48 -9.46 -37.28
CA LEU A 207 -21.54 -8.13 -37.90
C LEU A 207 -21.15 -8.12 -39.38
N CYS A 208 -20.81 -9.28 -39.97
CA CYS A 208 -20.31 -9.42 -41.33
C CYS A 208 -19.08 -8.53 -41.60
N MET A 209 -18.15 -8.47 -40.65
CA MET A 209 -16.92 -7.70 -40.73
C MET A 209 -15.70 -8.60 -40.48
N ASP A 210 -14.57 -8.25 -41.08
CA ASP A 210 -13.32 -8.84 -40.67
C ASP A 210 -12.93 -8.34 -39.26
N ARG A 211 -12.13 -9.14 -38.54
CA ARG A 211 -11.71 -8.81 -37.18
C ARG A 211 -10.99 -7.47 -37.12
N THR A 212 -10.08 -7.19 -38.04
CA THR A 212 -9.27 -5.95 -38.04
C THR A 212 -10.13 -4.72 -38.31
N GLY A 213 -11.08 -4.81 -39.25
CA GLY A 213 -12.07 -3.78 -39.54
C GLY A 213 -12.95 -3.46 -38.34
N LEU A 214 -13.41 -4.47 -37.61
CA LEU A 214 -14.18 -4.28 -36.37
C LEU A 214 -13.35 -3.57 -35.29
N TYR A 215 -12.10 -3.98 -35.07
CA TYR A 215 -11.21 -3.32 -34.11
C TYR A 215 -11.00 -1.84 -34.45
N ARG A 216 -10.64 -1.55 -35.71
CA ARG A 216 -10.45 -0.16 -36.18
C ARG A 216 -11.71 0.66 -35.98
N LYS A 217 -12.87 0.15 -36.41
CA LYS A 217 -14.13 0.88 -36.32
C LYS A 217 -14.55 1.17 -34.88
N LEU A 218 -14.47 0.19 -33.98
CA LEU A 218 -14.84 0.40 -32.57
C LEU A 218 -13.85 1.29 -31.81
N ILE A 219 -12.55 1.22 -32.10
CA ILE A 219 -11.57 2.12 -31.50
C ILE A 219 -11.80 3.56 -31.98
N LEU A 220 -12.02 3.77 -33.28
CA LEU A 220 -12.31 5.11 -33.81
C LEU A 220 -13.60 5.71 -33.24
N LEU A 221 -14.64 4.90 -33.05
CA LEU A 221 -15.95 5.39 -32.58
C LEU A 221 -16.04 5.54 -31.06
N MET A 222 -15.29 4.75 -30.29
CA MET A 222 -15.50 4.63 -28.84
C MET A 222 -14.24 4.74 -28.00
N ASP A 223 -13.05 4.77 -28.61
CA ASP A 223 -11.75 4.68 -27.95
C ASP A 223 -11.66 3.49 -26.98
N LYS A 224 -12.29 2.36 -27.37
CA LYS A 224 -12.30 1.09 -26.62
C LYS A 224 -12.07 -0.08 -27.57
N SER A 225 -11.44 -1.13 -27.04
CA SER A 225 -11.29 -2.39 -27.77
C SER A 225 -12.64 -3.16 -27.85
N PRO A 226 -12.86 -3.96 -28.90
CA PRO A 226 -14.06 -4.80 -29.01
C PRO A 226 -14.25 -5.77 -27.83
N SER A 227 -13.16 -6.29 -27.24
CA SER A 227 -13.27 -7.13 -26.04
C SER A 227 -13.82 -6.36 -24.84
N SER A 228 -13.38 -5.10 -24.67
CA SER A 228 -13.90 -4.21 -23.64
C SER A 228 -15.35 -3.80 -23.91
N PHE A 229 -15.71 -3.64 -25.19
CA PHE A 229 -17.08 -3.37 -25.63
C PHE A 229 -18.05 -4.48 -25.22
N ILE A 230 -17.74 -5.74 -25.54
CA ILE A 230 -18.55 -6.91 -25.15
C ILE A 230 -18.68 -6.96 -23.61
N ARG A 231 -17.54 -6.87 -22.90
CA ARG A 231 -17.51 -6.93 -21.44
C ARG A 231 -18.36 -5.85 -20.80
N ARG A 232 -18.31 -4.62 -21.32
CA ARG A 232 -19.12 -3.49 -20.83
C ARG A 232 -20.62 -3.76 -20.96
N ILE A 233 -21.07 -4.27 -22.11
CA ILE A 233 -22.49 -4.57 -22.33
C ILE A 233 -22.95 -5.66 -21.35
N ARG A 234 -22.16 -6.72 -21.15
CA ARG A 234 -22.45 -7.77 -20.15
C ARG A 234 -22.59 -7.20 -18.74
N LEU A 235 -21.67 -6.33 -18.33
CA LEU A 235 -21.71 -5.69 -17.01
C LEU A 235 -22.91 -4.74 -16.85
N GLN A 236 -23.27 -4.01 -17.90
CA GLN A 236 -24.47 -3.16 -17.92
C GLN A 236 -25.75 -3.99 -17.75
N ARG A 237 -25.85 -5.14 -18.42
CA ARG A 237 -26.97 -6.06 -18.20
C ARG A 237 -26.96 -6.64 -16.78
N ALA A 238 -25.79 -7.00 -16.25
CA ALA A 238 -25.66 -7.54 -14.91
C ALA A 238 -26.13 -6.55 -13.83
N ALA A 239 -25.76 -5.27 -13.97
CA ALA A 239 -26.21 -4.22 -13.06
C ALA A 239 -27.73 -4.07 -13.07
N ARG A 240 -28.37 -4.25 -14.22
CA ARG A 240 -29.82 -4.24 -14.34
C ARG A 240 -30.46 -5.45 -13.65
N LEU A 241 -29.93 -6.65 -13.89
CA LEU A 241 -30.43 -7.87 -13.25
C LEU A 241 -30.32 -7.81 -11.72
N ILE A 242 -29.24 -7.23 -11.17
CA ILE A 242 -29.07 -7.03 -9.72
C ILE A 242 -30.13 -6.11 -9.11
N LEU A 243 -30.68 -5.18 -9.90
CA LEU A 243 -31.70 -4.23 -9.42
C LEU A 243 -33.13 -4.74 -9.65
N GLU A 244 -33.36 -5.52 -10.70
CA GLU A 244 -34.69 -5.95 -11.15
C GLU A 244 -35.06 -7.36 -10.67
N GLU A 245 -34.08 -8.25 -10.43
CA GLU A 245 -34.31 -9.65 -10.07
C GLU A 245 -33.61 -10.02 -8.75
N ASP A 246 -34.25 -10.88 -7.95
CA ASP A 246 -33.68 -11.41 -6.69
C ASP A 246 -32.78 -12.63 -6.98
N LEU A 247 -31.75 -12.41 -7.80
CA LEU A 247 -30.77 -13.44 -8.17
C LEU A 247 -29.52 -13.34 -7.32
N SER A 248 -28.91 -14.50 -7.06
CA SER A 248 -27.55 -14.54 -6.51
C SER A 248 -26.54 -13.96 -7.51
N ILE A 249 -25.43 -13.42 -6.99
CA ILE A 249 -24.34 -12.87 -7.80
C ILE A 249 -23.76 -13.90 -8.78
N THR A 250 -23.77 -15.19 -8.40
CA THR A 250 -23.33 -16.29 -9.24
C THR A 250 -24.28 -16.51 -10.42
N GLU A 251 -25.60 -16.52 -10.19
CA GLU A 251 -26.60 -16.65 -11.25
C GLU A 251 -26.59 -15.44 -12.20
N VAL A 252 -26.38 -14.22 -11.67
CA VAL A 252 -26.21 -13.03 -12.50
C VAL A 252 -25.00 -13.18 -13.42
N ALA A 253 -23.86 -13.64 -12.89
CA ALA A 253 -22.65 -13.85 -13.66
C ALA A 253 -22.87 -14.88 -14.79
N GLU A 254 -23.57 -15.98 -14.50
CA GLU A 254 -23.92 -16.99 -15.50
C GLU A 254 -24.87 -16.43 -16.57
N LYS A 255 -25.93 -15.72 -16.17
CA LYS A 255 -26.91 -15.11 -17.10
C LYS A 255 -26.28 -14.10 -18.07
N VAL A 256 -25.20 -13.42 -17.67
CA VAL A 256 -24.49 -12.46 -18.51
C VAL A 256 -23.22 -13.04 -19.16
N GLY A 257 -23.05 -14.36 -19.11
CA GLY A 257 -22.02 -15.09 -19.85
C GLY A 257 -20.61 -14.97 -19.27
N PHE A 258 -20.48 -14.75 -17.97
CA PHE A 258 -19.18 -14.88 -17.30
C PHE A 258 -18.94 -16.33 -16.87
N SER A 259 -17.79 -16.88 -17.24
CA SER A 259 -17.39 -18.25 -16.85
C SER A 259 -17.00 -18.40 -15.38
N SER A 260 -16.85 -17.28 -14.65
CA SER A 260 -16.47 -17.28 -13.25
C SER A 260 -17.05 -16.07 -12.52
N SER A 261 -17.75 -16.33 -11.41
CA SER A 261 -18.27 -15.30 -10.50
C SER A 261 -17.16 -14.39 -9.92
N SER A 262 -15.96 -14.94 -9.69
CA SER A 262 -14.79 -14.18 -9.22
C SER A 262 -14.29 -13.19 -10.27
N TYR A 263 -14.18 -13.63 -11.53
CA TYR A 263 -13.77 -12.75 -12.63
C TYR A 263 -14.84 -11.69 -12.92
N PHE A 264 -16.11 -12.08 -12.89
CA PHE A 264 -17.26 -11.17 -12.98
C PHE A 264 -17.17 -10.07 -11.92
N SER A 265 -17.02 -10.45 -10.64
CA SER A 265 -16.99 -9.51 -9.52
C SER A 265 -15.85 -8.50 -9.64
N LYS A 266 -14.66 -8.95 -10.09
CA LYS A 266 -13.53 -8.06 -10.34
C LYS A 266 -13.84 -7.05 -11.44
N CYS A 267 -14.35 -7.51 -12.59
CA CYS A 267 -14.69 -6.62 -13.70
C CYS A 267 -15.84 -5.67 -13.37
N PHE A 268 -16.82 -6.11 -12.59
CA PHE A 268 -17.91 -5.28 -12.11
C PHE A 268 -17.40 -4.18 -11.18
N GLN A 269 -16.52 -4.53 -10.22
CA GLN A 269 -15.91 -3.57 -9.32
C GLN A 269 -15.03 -2.55 -10.04
N GLU A 270 -14.29 -2.97 -11.07
CA GLU A 270 -13.52 -2.06 -11.93
C GLU A 270 -14.44 -1.03 -12.63
N MET A 271 -15.64 -1.44 -13.06
CA MET A 271 -16.58 -0.56 -13.78
C MET A 271 -17.39 0.37 -12.87
N TYR A 272 -17.98 -0.19 -11.81
CA TYR A 272 -18.93 0.50 -10.93
C TYR A 272 -18.31 1.03 -9.64
N GLY A 273 -17.10 0.60 -9.30
CA GLY A 273 -16.36 1.05 -8.11
C GLY A 273 -16.80 0.40 -6.79
N CYS A 274 -17.76 -0.51 -6.82
CA CYS A 274 -18.25 -1.29 -5.67
C CYS A 274 -18.46 -2.76 -6.07
N ARG A 275 -18.62 -3.65 -5.10
CA ARG A 275 -18.88 -5.07 -5.39
C ARG A 275 -20.31 -5.26 -5.92
N PRO A 276 -20.58 -6.31 -6.73
CA PRO A 276 -21.94 -6.62 -7.18
C PRO A 276 -22.96 -6.73 -6.04
N SER A 277 -22.58 -7.37 -4.93
CA SER A 277 -23.42 -7.54 -3.74
C SER A 277 -23.81 -6.21 -3.07
N GLU A 278 -22.93 -5.21 -3.13
CA GLU A 278 -23.14 -3.88 -2.53
C GLU A 278 -23.89 -2.94 -3.48
N TYR A 279 -24.02 -3.32 -4.76
CA TYR A 279 -24.51 -2.42 -5.81
C TYR A 279 -25.96 -2.00 -5.60
N ALA A 280 -26.84 -2.95 -5.25
CA ALA A 280 -28.26 -2.67 -5.01
C ALA A 280 -28.47 -1.73 -3.80
N GLU A 281 -27.73 -1.95 -2.72
CA GLU A 281 -27.80 -1.11 -1.51
C GLU A 281 -27.28 0.30 -1.78
N ASN A 282 -26.16 0.43 -2.50
CA ASN A 282 -25.57 1.73 -2.83
C ASN A 282 -26.49 2.60 -3.70
N ILE A 283 -27.24 2.00 -4.61
CA ILE A 283 -28.22 2.72 -5.43
C ILE A 283 -29.41 3.17 -4.57
N LYS A 284 -29.94 2.30 -3.70
CA LYS A 284 -31.04 2.66 -2.77
C LYS A 284 -30.67 3.78 -1.82
N ASN A 285 -29.43 3.82 -1.33
CA ASN A 285 -28.93 4.86 -0.42
C ASN A 285 -28.61 6.20 -1.13
N SER A 286 -28.53 6.21 -2.46
CA SER A 286 -28.20 7.40 -3.27
C SER A 286 -29.43 8.06 -3.92
N THR A 287 -30.61 7.46 -3.75
CA THR A 287 -31.89 7.91 -4.35
C THR A 287 -32.79 8.48 -3.27
#